data_AF-A0A2I8VG29-F1
#
_entry.id   AF-A0A2I8VG29-F1
#
_cell.length_a   1.000
_cell.length_b   1.000
_cell.length_c   1.000
_cell.angle_alpha   90.00
_cell.angle_beta   90.00
_cell.angle_gamma   90.00
#
_symmetry.space_group_name_H-M   'P 1'
#
loop_
_entity.id
_entity.type
_entity.pdbx_description
1 polymer ?
#
loop_
_entity_poly.entity_id
_entity_poly.type
_entity_poly.pdbx_seq_one_letter_code
_entity_poly.pdbx_strand_id
1 'polypeptide(L)'
;MDDTLDYVTDGVFVVDEDWLVTRSNAVAAASLHREVSELTGLDVRDVFPRSVDSRFHESVADEDSEPAAIDFEDYFPDIGKWFEVRTVPVDSGMVVVFHDVTARKDLEDSITDREAELDRLTRINAAIQEIIRELVGATNREEIERTVCERLAASDLYEFTWVGERDLLTDRLIYRSAAGEYEGVVELLVDESGTSDGPEYLEQAVTRTGETRLVRQLVEDESVPEQIRRVAFARGLQSAIAVPVRYGTTTYGVLGVYAARANAFTERERKSLETLGVAMGFVINAARQRNLLLSDTVVELRFRLTDSADALLAASSRLACSLAVEGVVPLSEGALRCFVSVEGVPPGKLLETVVDSTGIVDARVVHETTADEATDGGLLELTITEESPLLTLVEYGATVRTVTYTEGVGWVVAELAPDEDIRAVVEAVGDRFPDSNLLAKRERERDVETAQEFRSSLHERLTDRQQTTLRVAYHGGYFKSPRDSTAEELAEGLGISSPTLHYHLRAAQWKLVDAFISDDPGRPLRDERDEWQGEQGGDQ
;
A
#
# COMPACT_ATOMS: atom_id res chain seq x y z
N MET A 1 -46.10 55.72 -24.34
CA MET A 1 -45.71 54.35 -24.72
C MET A 1 -44.36 54.10 -24.06
N ASP A 2 -44.32 54.22 -22.72
CA ASP A 2 -43.12 54.63 -21.98
C ASP A 2 -42.75 53.69 -20.81
N ASP A 3 -43.66 52.79 -20.41
CA ASP A 3 -43.47 51.80 -19.34
C ASP A 3 -42.94 50.44 -19.84
N THR A 4 -42.77 50.25 -21.15
CA THR A 4 -42.51 48.90 -21.71
C THR A 4 -41.09 48.40 -21.44
N LEU A 5 -40.13 49.30 -21.25
CA LEU A 5 -38.72 48.98 -20.98
C LEU A 5 -38.48 48.42 -19.56
N ASP A 6 -39.36 48.74 -18.61
CA ASP A 6 -39.25 48.27 -17.22
C ASP A 6 -39.74 46.82 -17.02
N TYR A 7 -40.38 46.23 -18.04
CA TYR A 7 -40.77 44.81 -18.04
C TYR A 7 -39.71 43.92 -18.69
N VAL A 8 -38.63 44.48 -19.23
CA VAL A 8 -37.53 43.73 -19.83
C VAL A 8 -36.59 43.26 -18.72
N THR A 9 -36.23 41.97 -18.74
CA THR A 9 -35.34 41.34 -17.75
C THR A 9 -33.86 41.66 -17.97
N ASP A 10 -33.55 42.31 -19.09
CA ASP A 10 -32.20 42.71 -19.50
C ASP A 10 -32.00 44.21 -19.22
N GLY A 11 -30.75 44.61 -19.00
CA GLY A 11 -30.38 46.01 -18.92
C GLY A 11 -30.48 46.65 -20.31
N VAL A 12 -31.14 47.80 -20.42
CA VAL A 12 -31.30 48.51 -21.70
C VAL A 12 -30.89 49.97 -21.57
N PHE A 13 -30.05 50.42 -22.49
CA PHE A 13 -29.73 51.82 -22.77
C PHE A 13 -30.26 52.26 -24.13
N VAL A 14 -30.68 53.52 -24.20
CA VAL A 14 -30.84 54.25 -25.46
C VAL A 14 -29.81 55.37 -25.46
N VAL A 15 -29.01 55.40 -26.51
CA VAL A 15 -27.92 56.34 -26.73
C VAL A 15 -28.25 57.18 -27.95
N ASP A 16 -28.03 58.49 -27.89
CA ASP A 16 -28.23 59.39 -29.03
C ASP A 16 -27.02 59.44 -29.98
N GLU A 17 -27.08 60.32 -30.99
CA GLU A 17 -26.00 60.53 -31.98
C GLU A 17 -24.72 61.11 -31.35
N ASP A 18 -24.82 61.74 -30.16
CA ASP A 18 -23.68 62.29 -29.42
C ASP A 18 -23.08 61.27 -28.42
N TRP A 19 -23.47 59.99 -28.52
CA TRP A 19 -23.06 58.89 -27.63
C TRP A 19 -23.50 59.05 -26.16
N LEU A 20 -24.50 59.90 -25.89
CA LEU A 20 -25.03 60.13 -24.56
C LEU A 20 -26.21 59.21 -24.26
N VAL A 21 -26.22 58.61 -23.08
CA VAL A 21 -27.32 57.77 -22.61
C VAL A 21 -28.55 58.66 -22.36
N THR A 22 -29.53 58.62 -23.25
CA THR A 22 -30.78 59.38 -23.09
C THR A 22 -31.79 58.65 -22.21
N ARG A 23 -31.72 57.32 -22.14
CA ARG A 23 -32.62 56.49 -21.31
C ARG A 23 -31.93 55.23 -20.81
N SER A 24 -32.29 54.81 -19.60
CA SER A 24 -31.92 53.53 -18.97
C SER A 24 -33.13 52.94 -18.26
N ASN A 25 -33.33 51.62 -18.31
CA ASN A 25 -34.33 50.95 -17.48
C ASN A 25 -33.78 50.67 -16.05
N ALA A 26 -34.67 50.28 -15.13
CA ALA A 26 -34.28 49.98 -13.74
C ALA A 26 -33.32 48.78 -13.64
N VAL A 27 -33.44 47.80 -14.55
CA VAL A 27 -32.58 46.60 -14.58
C VAL A 27 -31.14 46.96 -14.94
N ALA A 28 -30.92 47.87 -15.89
CA ALA A 28 -29.59 48.35 -16.27
C ALA A 28 -28.89 49.04 -15.10
N ALA A 29 -29.62 49.92 -14.39
CA ALA A 29 -29.10 50.62 -13.22
C ALA A 29 -28.71 49.65 -12.10
N ALA A 30 -29.60 48.70 -11.77
CA ALA A 30 -29.33 47.68 -10.77
C ALA A 30 -28.14 46.77 -11.14
N SER A 31 -28.04 46.37 -12.41
CA SER A 31 -26.98 45.47 -12.90
C SER A 31 -25.60 46.11 -12.85
N LEU A 32 -25.50 47.43 -13.05
CA LEU A 32 -24.26 48.21 -13.00
C LEU A 32 -23.98 48.85 -11.63
N HIS A 33 -24.82 48.58 -10.62
CA HIS A 33 -24.70 49.14 -9.28
C HIS A 33 -24.72 50.69 -9.26
N ARG A 34 -25.56 51.31 -10.10
CA ARG A 34 -25.76 52.76 -10.21
C ARG A 34 -27.24 53.14 -10.12
N GLU A 35 -27.55 54.42 -9.93
CA GLU A 35 -28.93 54.92 -10.04
C GLU A 35 -29.29 55.32 -11.48
N VAL A 36 -30.57 55.19 -11.88
CA VAL A 36 -31.04 55.56 -13.24
C VAL A 36 -30.72 57.03 -13.57
N SER A 37 -30.83 57.92 -12.57
CA SER A 37 -30.50 59.34 -12.70
C SER A 37 -29.02 59.62 -12.88
N GLU A 38 -28.14 58.70 -12.45
CA GLU A 38 -26.70 58.81 -12.66
C GLU A 38 -26.28 58.34 -14.05
N LEU A 39 -27.09 57.50 -14.69
CA LEU A 39 -26.81 56.95 -16.02
C LEU A 39 -27.25 57.87 -17.15
N THR A 40 -28.30 58.67 -16.95
CA THR A 40 -28.82 59.56 -17.99
C THR A 40 -27.89 60.75 -18.21
N GLY A 41 -27.48 60.98 -19.46
CA GLY A 41 -26.54 62.03 -19.86
C GLY A 41 -25.07 61.66 -19.70
N LEU A 42 -24.75 60.43 -19.25
CA LEU A 42 -23.39 59.92 -19.32
C LEU A 42 -23.05 59.50 -20.74
N ASP A 43 -21.77 59.67 -21.06
CA ASP A 43 -21.18 59.08 -22.23
C ASP A 43 -21.15 57.56 -22.09
N VAL A 44 -21.68 56.84 -23.08
CA VAL A 44 -21.70 55.36 -23.04
C VAL A 44 -20.30 54.77 -22.93
N ARG A 45 -19.26 55.48 -23.40
CA ARG A 45 -17.84 55.11 -23.27
C ARG A 45 -17.35 55.09 -21.82
N ASP A 46 -17.97 55.88 -20.95
CA ASP A 46 -17.66 55.94 -19.52
C ASP A 46 -18.47 54.93 -18.69
N VAL A 47 -19.49 54.32 -19.30
CA VAL A 47 -20.30 53.25 -18.70
C VAL A 47 -19.65 51.88 -18.91
N PHE A 48 -19.00 51.66 -20.05
CA PHE A 48 -18.31 50.41 -20.39
C PHE A 48 -16.80 50.52 -20.16
N PRO A 49 -16.17 49.68 -19.30
CA PRO A 49 -14.73 49.73 -19.08
C PRO A 49 -13.92 49.59 -20.37
N ARG A 50 -12.76 50.26 -20.45
CA ARG A 50 -11.83 50.16 -21.60
C ARG A 50 -11.29 48.76 -21.86
N SER A 51 -11.40 47.85 -20.88
CA SER A 51 -10.98 46.45 -21.00
C SER A 51 -11.97 45.58 -21.77
N VAL A 52 -13.19 46.07 -22.01
CA VAL A 52 -14.25 45.37 -22.73
C VAL A 52 -13.98 45.39 -24.24
N ASP A 53 -14.42 44.36 -24.98
CA ASP A 53 -14.24 44.13 -26.43
C ASP A 53 -13.96 45.41 -27.25
N SER A 54 -12.81 45.43 -27.93
CA SER A 54 -12.32 46.61 -28.65
C SER A 54 -13.28 47.04 -29.76
N ARG A 55 -14.10 46.13 -30.32
CA ARG A 55 -15.08 46.45 -31.36
C ARG A 55 -16.15 47.41 -30.84
N PHE A 56 -16.54 47.29 -29.57
CA PHE A 56 -17.46 48.24 -28.96
C PHE A 56 -16.83 49.63 -28.92
N HIS A 57 -15.62 49.75 -28.36
CA HIS A 57 -14.89 51.02 -28.28
C HIS A 57 -14.58 51.61 -29.66
N GLU A 58 -14.26 50.78 -30.65
CA GLU A 58 -14.06 51.19 -32.04
C GLU A 58 -15.34 51.76 -32.67
N SER A 59 -16.50 51.17 -32.37
CA SER A 59 -17.78 51.64 -32.89
C SER A 59 -18.25 52.98 -32.32
N VAL A 60 -17.80 53.30 -31.11
CA VAL A 60 -18.11 54.56 -30.41
C VAL A 60 -16.90 55.51 -30.32
N ALA A 61 -15.83 55.23 -31.08
CA ALA A 61 -14.53 55.86 -30.92
C ALA A 61 -14.50 57.36 -31.25
N ASP A 62 -15.29 57.79 -32.24
CA ASP A 62 -15.32 59.15 -32.78
C ASP A 62 -16.77 59.65 -32.91
N GLU A 63 -16.96 60.98 -32.89
CA GLU A 63 -18.26 61.64 -33.11
C GLU A 63 -18.79 61.38 -34.54
N ASP A 64 -17.89 61.12 -35.49
CA ASP A 64 -18.22 60.78 -36.88
C ASP A 64 -18.47 59.28 -37.13
N SER A 65 -18.39 58.42 -36.10
CA SER A 65 -18.58 56.97 -36.24
C SER A 65 -20.06 56.61 -36.46
N GLU A 66 -20.33 55.71 -37.42
CA GLU A 66 -21.67 55.16 -37.61
C GLU A 66 -21.98 54.07 -36.56
N PRO A 67 -23.13 54.12 -35.87
CA PRO A 67 -23.56 53.06 -34.96
C PRO A 67 -23.58 51.68 -35.64
N ALA A 68 -22.88 50.72 -35.02
CA ALA A 68 -22.76 49.37 -35.53
C ALA A 68 -23.52 48.37 -34.64
N ALA A 69 -24.05 47.30 -35.25
CA ALA A 69 -24.58 46.17 -34.53
C ALA A 69 -23.44 45.23 -34.11
N ILE A 70 -23.25 45.07 -32.80
CA ILE A 70 -22.16 44.30 -32.18
C ILE A 70 -22.77 43.36 -31.17
N ASP A 71 -22.22 42.16 -31.08
CA ASP A 71 -22.55 41.14 -30.09
C ASP A 71 -21.24 40.59 -29.50
N PHE A 72 -21.11 40.63 -28.18
CA PHE A 72 -19.96 40.11 -27.44
C PHE A 72 -20.31 39.72 -26.00
N GLU A 73 -19.50 38.85 -25.40
CA GLU A 73 -19.54 38.53 -23.97
C GLU A 73 -18.21 38.97 -23.34
N ASP A 74 -18.25 39.73 -22.26
CA ASP A 74 -17.04 40.15 -21.57
C ASP A 74 -17.21 40.30 -20.05
N TYR A 75 -16.09 40.28 -19.34
CA TYR A 75 -16.03 40.45 -17.90
C TYR A 75 -15.84 41.93 -17.55
N PHE A 76 -16.64 42.39 -16.59
CA PHE A 76 -16.66 43.76 -16.08
C PHE A 76 -16.03 43.76 -14.68
N PRO A 77 -14.73 44.05 -14.54
CA PRO A 77 -13.99 43.83 -13.30
C PRO A 77 -14.48 44.69 -12.13
N ASP A 78 -14.93 45.91 -12.42
CA ASP A 78 -15.34 46.88 -11.38
C ASP A 78 -16.56 46.42 -10.57
N ILE A 79 -17.40 45.59 -11.17
CA ILE A 79 -18.63 45.07 -10.54
C ILE A 79 -18.61 43.54 -10.41
N GLY A 80 -17.57 42.89 -10.90
CA GLY A 80 -17.37 41.44 -10.80
C GLY A 80 -18.39 40.60 -11.56
N LYS A 81 -18.84 41.06 -12.74
CA LYS A 81 -19.90 40.39 -13.53
C LYS A 81 -19.50 40.14 -14.97
N TRP A 82 -20.11 39.11 -15.57
CA TRP A 82 -20.06 38.88 -17.00
C TRP A 82 -21.34 39.40 -17.67
N PHE A 83 -21.20 40.14 -18.76
CA PHE A 83 -22.33 40.58 -19.57
C PHE A 83 -22.24 40.08 -21.01
N GLU A 84 -23.34 39.59 -21.54
CA GLU A 84 -23.59 39.51 -22.98
C GLU A 84 -24.17 40.85 -23.42
N VAL A 85 -23.50 41.55 -24.32
CA VAL A 85 -23.83 42.92 -24.74
C VAL A 85 -24.16 42.92 -26.23
N ARG A 86 -25.32 43.48 -26.56
CA ARG A 86 -25.79 43.67 -27.93
C ARG A 86 -26.09 45.13 -28.20
N THR A 87 -25.50 45.66 -29.26
CA THR A 87 -25.83 46.97 -29.78
C THR A 87 -26.72 46.85 -31.02
N VAL A 88 -27.72 47.72 -31.13
CA VAL A 88 -28.62 47.80 -32.28
C VAL A 88 -28.70 49.27 -32.72
N PRO A 89 -28.24 49.61 -33.93
CA PRO A 89 -28.34 50.98 -34.44
C PRO A 89 -29.80 51.33 -34.74
N VAL A 90 -30.18 52.57 -34.46
CA VAL A 90 -31.52 53.14 -34.72
C VAL A 90 -31.38 54.51 -35.37
N ASP A 91 -32.47 55.02 -35.96
CA ASP A 91 -32.46 56.29 -36.72
C ASP A 91 -31.95 57.52 -35.94
N SER A 92 -31.87 57.44 -34.61
CA SER A 92 -31.44 58.54 -33.73
C SER A 92 -30.35 58.12 -32.74
N GLY A 93 -29.49 57.15 -33.11
CA GLY A 93 -28.38 56.66 -32.28
C GLY A 93 -28.34 55.14 -32.16
N MET A 94 -28.30 54.62 -30.93
CA MET A 94 -28.07 53.19 -30.66
C MET A 94 -28.83 52.70 -29.43
N VAL A 95 -29.34 51.47 -29.49
CA VAL A 95 -29.85 50.76 -28.31
C VAL A 95 -28.81 49.75 -27.87
N VAL A 96 -28.44 49.76 -26.59
CA VAL A 96 -27.56 48.76 -25.97
C VAL A 96 -28.38 47.89 -25.05
N VAL A 97 -28.41 46.60 -25.30
CA VAL A 97 -29.03 45.60 -24.42
C VAL A 97 -27.91 44.77 -23.81
N PHE A 98 -27.93 44.57 -22.50
CA PHE A 98 -26.96 43.73 -21.82
C PHE A 98 -27.62 42.80 -20.81
N HIS A 99 -27.17 41.55 -20.80
CA HIS A 99 -27.71 40.49 -19.97
C HIS A 99 -26.63 39.95 -19.02
N ASP A 100 -26.94 39.86 -17.73
CA ASP A 100 -26.04 39.31 -16.72
C ASP A 100 -25.93 37.79 -16.90
N VAL A 101 -24.78 37.34 -17.41
CA VAL A 101 -24.48 35.92 -17.66
C VAL A 101 -23.54 35.34 -16.62
N THR A 102 -23.30 36.04 -15.51
CA THR A 102 -22.34 35.62 -14.45
C THR A 102 -22.65 34.22 -13.95
N ALA A 103 -23.90 33.93 -13.60
CA ALA A 103 -24.30 32.60 -13.11
C ALA A 103 -24.08 31.47 -14.14
N ARG A 104 -24.18 31.79 -15.44
CA ARG A 104 -23.87 30.83 -16.51
C ARG A 104 -22.36 30.63 -16.63
N LYS A 105 -21.57 31.70 -16.60
CA LYS A 105 -20.11 31.64 -16.64
C LYS A 105 -19.52 30.90 -15.45
N ASP A 106 -20.00 31.17 -14.24
CA ASP A 106 -19.60 30.44 -13.03
C ASP A 106 -19.87 28.93 -13.14
N LEU A 107 -20.99 28.54 -13.77
CA LEU A 107 -21.33 27.15 -14.01
C LEU A 107 -20.44 26.53 -15.11
N GLU A 108 -20.20 27.24 -16.21
CA GLU A 108 -19.29 26.82 -17.29
C GLU A 108 -17.87 26.59 -16.76
N ASP A 109 -17.37 27.51 -15.93
CA ASP A 109 -16.06 27.40 -15.27
C ASP A 109 -16.03 26.20 -14.31
N SER A 110 -17.07 26.02 -13.48
CA SER A 110 -17.14 24.88 -12.57
C SER A 110 -17.20 23.53 -13.30
N ILE A 111 -17.89 23.45 -14.44
CA ILE A 111 -17.91 22.25 -15.28
C ILE A 111 -16.52 21.99 -15.84
N THR A 112 -15.86 23.02 -16.39
CA THR A 112 -14.51 22.91 -16.96
C THR A 112 -13.50 22.42 -15.93
N ASP A 113 -13.53 22.98 -14.71
CA ASP A 113 -12.70 22.54 -13.60
C ASP A 113 -12.96 21.08 -13.22
N ARG A 114 -14.24 20.67 -13.23
CA ARG A 114 -14.61 19.29 -12.90
C ARG A 114 -14.20 18.29 -13.97
N GLU A 115 -14.31 18.66 -15.24
CA GLU A 115 -13.84 17.86 -16.38
C GLU A 115 -12.33 17.68 -16.33
N ALA A 116 -11.57 18.76 -16.08
CA ALA A 116 -10.12 18.69 -15.91
C ALA A 116 -9.72 17.74 -14.75
N GLU A 117 -10.42 17.79 -13.62
CA GLU A 117 -10.19 16.89 -12.49
C GLU A 117 -10.52 15.42 -12.83
N LEU A 118 -11.62 15.17 -13.55
CA LEU A 118 -11.99 13.81 -13.98
C LEU A 118 -10.99 13.22 -14.96
N ASP A 119 -10.52 14.01 -15.92
CA ASP A 119 -9.49 13.62 -16.88
C ASP A 119 -8.18 13.28 -16.16
N ARG A 120 -7.79 14.11 -15.19
CA ARG A 120 -6.62 13.85 -14.35
C ARG A 120 -6.73 12.52 -13.61
N LEU A 121 -7.84 12.30 -12.91
CA LEU A 121 -8.07 11.04 -12.16
C LEU A 121 -8.07 9.82 -13.08
N THR A 122 -8.55 9.97 -14.31
CA THR A 122 -8.56 8.90 -15.31
C THR A 122 -7.14 8.57 -15.76
N ARG A 123 -6.31 9.59 -16.02
CA ARG A 123 -4.88 9.41 -16.38
C ARG A 123 -4.10 8.72 -15.27
N ILE A 124 -4.28 9.12 -14.01
CA ILE A 124 -3.62 8.50 -12.85
C ILE A 124 -3.95 7.02 -12.75
N ASN A 125 -5.24 6.68 -12.84
CA ASN A 125 -5.66 5.28 -12.75
C ASN A 125 -5.12 4.45 -13.92
N ALA A 126 -5.11 5.00 -15.14
CA ALA A 126 -4.54 4.32 -16.30
C ALA A 126 -3.04 4.05 -16.11
N ALA A 127 -2.28 5.06 -15.66
CA ALA A 127 -0.84 4.93 -15.39
C ALA A 127 -0.56 3.85 -14.34
N ILE A 128 -1.28 3.86 -13.21
CA ILE A 128 -1.10 2.86 -12.15
C ILE A 128 -1.44 1.45 -12.64
N GLN A 129 -2.50 1.28 -13.43
CA GLN A 129 -2.87 -0.02 -14.00
C GLN A 129 -1.86 -0.51 -15.06
N GLU A 130 -1.20 0.39 -15.78
CA GLU A 130 -0.08 0.04 -16.67
C GLU A 130 1.13 -0.44 -15.88
N ILE A 131 1.51 0.29 -14.82
CA ILE A 131 2.60 -0.11 -13.93
C ILE A 131 2.33 -1.50 -13.35
N ILE A 132 1.14 -1.73 -12.76
CA ILE A 132 0.79 -3.04 -12.18
C ILE A 132 0.92 -4.17 -13.21
N ARG A 133 0.54 -3.95 -14.47
CA ARG A 133 0.69 -4.97 -15.52
C ARG A 133 2.15 -5.24 -15.87
N GLU A 134 2.99 -4.21 -15.91
CA GLU A 134 4.43 -4.34 -16.17
C GLU A 134 5.14 -5.09 -15.02
N LEU A 135 4.71 -4.84 -13.77
CA LEU A 135 5.27 -5.51 -12.60
C LEU A 135 5.12 -7.04 -12.62
N VAL A 136 4.03 -7.58 -13.20
CA VAL A 136 3.79 -9.03 -13.24
C VAL A 136 4.89 -9.79 -14.02
N GLY A 137 5.61 -9.11 -14.92
CA GLY A 137 6.73 -9.68 -15.67
C GLY A 137 8.11 -9.52 -15.02
N ALA A 138 8.22 -8.70 -13.98
CA ALA A 138 9.51 -8.37 -13.36
C ALA A 138 10.12 -9.58 -12.66
N THR A 139 11.44 -9.68 -12.76
CA THR A 139 12.17 -10.90 -12.34
C THR A 139 12.90 -10.75 -11.02
N ASN A 140 13.11 -9.53 -10.57
CA ASN A 140 13.80 -9.21 -9.33
C ASN A 140 13.26 -7.88 -8.76
N ARG A 141 13.62 -7.63 -7.50
CA ARG A 141 13.15 -6.47 -6.73
C ARG A 141 13.64 -5.14 -7.31
N GLU A 142 14.91 -5.04 -7.72
CA GLU A 142 15.46 -3.80 -8.30
C GLU A 142 14.71 -3.36 -9.57
N GLU A 143 14.35 -4.31 -10.43
CA GLU A 143 13.57 -4.07 -11.64
C GLU A 143 12.17 -3.51 -11.33
N ILE A 144 11.51 -4.04 -10.28
CA ILE A 144 10.20 -3.58 -9.79
C ILE A 144 10.28 -2.13 -9.32
N GLU A 145 11.24 -1.84 -8.43
CA GLU A 145 11.42 -0.53 -7.80
C GLU A 145 11.72 0.54 -8.86
N ARG A 146 12.66 0.25 -9.77
CA ARG A 146 13.02 1.15 -10.88
C ARG A 146 11.84 1.44 -11.80
N THR A 147 11.12 0.40 -12.23
CA THR A 147 9.99 0.54 -13.15
C THR A 147 8.90 1.43 -12.56
N VAL A 148 8.56 1.24 -11.27
CA VAL A 148 7.55 2.06 -10.61
C VAL A 148 7.96 3.52 -10.55
N CYS A 149 9.19 3.79 -10.10
CA CYS A 149 9.69 5.16 -10.02
C CYS A 149 9.68 5.84 -11.39
N GLU A 150 10.28 5.22 -12.41
CA GLU A 150 10.37 5.77 -13.76
C GLU A 150 8.99 6.08 -14.35
N ARG A 151 8.02 5.17 -14.20
CA ARG A 151 6.68 5.34 -14.75
C ARG A 151 5.84 6.39 -14.03
N LEU A 152 5.94 6.47 -12.71
CA LEU A 152 5.25 7.51 -11.94
C LEU A 152 5.82 8.90 -12.26
N ALA A 153 7.14 9.04 -12.34
CA ALA A 153 7.80 10.29 -12.72
C ALA A 153 7.49 10.70 -14.17
N ALA A 154 7.46 9.75 -15.11
CA ALA A 154 7.17 10.02 -16.52
C ALA A 154 5.71 10.39 -16.82
N SER A 155 4.83 10.36 -15.82
CA SER A 155 3.39 10.60 -16.01
C SER A 155 3.00 12.08 -16.00
N ASP A 156 3.95 13.00 -15.75
CA ASP A 156 3.75 14.44 -15.49
C ASP A 156 2.82 14.76 -14.30
N LEU A 157 2.36 13.74 -13.57
CA LEU A 157 1.45 13.89 -12.43
C LEU A 157 2.20 14.17 -11.13
N TYR A 158 3.45 13.70 -11.06
CA TYR A 158 4.32 13.73 -9.89
C TYR A 158 5.71 14.20 -10.32
N GLU A 159 6.28 15.12 -9.53
CA GLU A 159 7.59 15.72 -9.82
C GLU A 159 8.74 14.79 -9.42
N PHE A 160 8.48 13.99 -8.39
CA PHE A 160 9.51 13.19 -7.76
C PHE A 160 8.93 11.97 -7.05
N THR A 161 9.58 10.83 -7.23
CA THR A 161 9.21 9.57 -6.59
C THR A 161 10.44 8.75 -6.27
N TRP A 162 10.37 7.99 -5.18
CA TRP A 162 11.46 7.13 -4.75
C TRP A 162 10.95 5.95 -3.94
N VAL A 163 11.74 4.89 -3.92
CA VAL A 163 11.53 3.70 -3.11
C VAL A 163 12.72 3.52 -2.18
N GLY A 164 12.42 3.21 -0.93
CA GLY A 164 13.41 2.80 0.05
C GLY A 164 12.90 1.66 0.91
N GLU A 165 13.81 1.12 1.69
CA GLU A 165 13.51 0.15 2.73
C GLU A 165 13.99 0.69 4.09
N ARG A 166 13.60 0.03 5.16
CA ARG A 166 14.09 0.33 6.50
C ARG A 166 15.18 -0.68 6.85
N ASP A 167 16.34 -0.19 7.23
CA ASP A 167 17.33 -0.96 7.96
C ASP A 167 16.79 -1.20 9.37
N LEU A 168 16.48 -2.46 9.68
CA LEU A 168 15.92 -2.87 10.95
C LEU A 168 16.93 -2.81 12.11
N LEU A 169 18.25 -2.77 11.83
CA LEU A 169 19.29 -2.61 12.85
C LEU A 169 19.43 -1.15 13.28
N THR A 170 19.59 -0.27 12.30
CA THR A 170 19.90 1.14 12.55
C THR A 170 18.65 2.02 12.66
N ASP A 171 17.47 1.45 12.38
CA ASP A 171 16.20 2.16 12.19
C ASP A 171 16.25 3.21 11.08
N ARG A 172 17.24 3.15 10.18
CA ARG A 172 17.44 4.15 9.11
C ARG A 172 16.75 3.72 7.83
N LEU A 173 16.36 4.70 7.02
CA LEU A 173 15.95 4.40 5.65
C LEU A 173 17.19 4.06 4.82
N ILE A 174 17.07 3.06 3.95
CA ILE A 174 18.03 2.75 2.91
C ILE A 174 17.39 3.13 1.58
N TYR A 175 18.10 3.96 0.83
CA TYR A 175 17.71 4.34 -0.52
C TYR A 175 17.88 3.16 -1.49
N ARG A 176 16.87 2.92 -2.35
CA ARG A 176 16.91 1.85 -3.35
C ARG A 176 16.77 2.35 -4.79
N SER A 177 15.79 3.20 -5.06
CA SER A 177 15.54 3.74 -6.40
C SER A 177 14.81 5.08 -6.33
N ALA A 178 15.02 5.96 -7.31
CA ALA A 178 14.21 7.16 -7.51
C ALA A 178 14.11 7.54 -8.99
N ALA A 179 13.16 8.41 -9.27
CA ALA A 179 13.01 9.06 -10.56
C ALA A 179 12.35 10.43 -10.41
N GLY A 180 12.58 11.30 -11.39
CA GLY A 180 12.10 12.67 -11.42
C GLY A 180 13.24 13.68 -11.30
N GLU A 181 12.90 14.97 -11.21
CA GLU A 181 13.88 16.06 -11.29
C GLU A 181 14.87 16.13 -10.10
N TYR A 182 14.65 15.33 -9.05
CA TYR A 182 15.32 15.48 -7.74
C TYR A 182 15.91 14.20 -7.15
N GLU A 183 16.25 13.20 -7.99
CA GLU A 183 16.85 11.92 -7.59
C GLU A 183 18.06 12.07 -6.64
N GLY A 184 19.01 12.96 -6.93
CA GLY A 184 20.21 13.18 -6.09
C GLY A 184 19.96 13.85 -4.74
N VAL A 185 18.72 14.22 -4.41
CA VAL A 185 18.37 14.84 -3.12
C VAL A 185 17.94 13.79 -2.10
N VAL A 186 17.52 12.60 -2.53
CA VAL A 186 17.10 11.55 -1.59
C VAL A 186 18.26 10.99 -0.79
N GLU A 187 19.45 10.85 -1.38
CA GLU A 187 20.65 10.46 -0.62
C GLU A 187 20.90 11.40 0.57
N LEU A 188 20.73 12.72 0.37
CA LEU A 188 20.88 13.72 1.43
C LEU A 188 19.78 13.62 2.51
N LEU A 189 18.54 13.32 2.11
CA LEU A 189 17.40 13.18 3.03
C LEU A 189 17.45 11.87 3.83
N VAL A 190 17.99 10.81 3.23
CA VAL A 190 18.10 9.48 3.82
C VAL A 190 19.26 9.42 4.82
N ASP A 191 20.41 10.03 4.53
CA ASP A 191 21.57 10.08 5.45
C ASP A 191 21.28 10.81 6.77
N GLU A 192 20.38 11.81 6.76
CA GLU A 192 19.98 12.59 7.95
C GLU A 192 18.81 11.94 8.75
N SER A 193 18.22 10.84 8.27
CA SER A 193 17.05 10.19 8.89
C SER A 193 17.32 9.45 10.21
N GLY A 194 18.59 9.39 10.65
CA GLY A 194 19.04 8.61 11.82
C GLY A 194 19.39 9.42 13.07
N THR A 195 19.10 10.73 13.15
CA THR A 195 19.38 11.54 14.36
C THR A 195 18.16 11.64 15.27
N SER A 196 18.29 11.15 16.51
CA SER A 196 17.26 11.06 17.55
C SER A 196 16.66 12.40 18.06
N ASP A 197 17.09 13.53 17.53
CA ASP A 197 16.74 14.87 18.05
C ASP A 197 16.01 15.68 16.96
N GLY A 198 14.83 15.21 16.54
CA GLY A 198 14.01 15.85 15.51
C GLY A 198 12.66 15.17 15.27
N PRO A 199 11.75 15.80 14.49
CA PRO A 199 10.50 15.16 14.04
C PRO A 199 10.83 13.93 13.19
N GLU A 200 10.03 12.87 13.33
CA GLU A 200 10.18 11.65 12.55
C GLU A 200 9.92 11.92 11.05
N TYR A 201 10.71 11.29 10.18
CA TYR A 201 10.55 11.38 8.73
C TYR A 201 9.28 10.65 8.28
N LEU A 202 8.60 11.20 7.27
CA LEU A 202 7.32 10.69 6.76
C LEU A 202 7.41 9.20 6.41
N GLU A 203 8.43 8.83 5.65
CA GLU A 203 8.66 7.48 5.15
C GLU A 203 9.07 6.50 6.25
N GLN A 204 9.81 6.97 7.26
CA GLN A 204 10.23 6.18 8.41
C GLN A 204 9.02 5.76 9.24
N ALA A 205 8.11 6.70 9.50
CA ALA A 205 6.84 6.43 10.17
C ALA A 205 6.02 5.36 9.42
N VAL A 206 5.95 5.43 8.09
CA VAL A 206 5.24 4.44 7.25
C VAL A 206 5.87 3.05 7.35
N THR A 207 7.20 2.95 7.28
CA THR A 207 7.88 1.65 7.41
C THR A 207 7.71 1.02 8.78
N ARG A 208 7.52 1.82 9.84
CA ARG A 208 7.28 1.34 11.20
C ARG A 208 5.82 0.95 11.44
N THR A 209 4.86 1.77 11.01
CA THR A 209 3.44 1.52 11.29
C THR A 209 2.76 0.66 10.22
N GLY A 210 3.32 0.59 9.01
CA GLY A 210 2.66 -0.03 7.86
C GLY A 210 1.44 0.75 7.36
N GLU A 211 1.28 2.02 7.78
CA GLU A 211 0.15 2.87 7.42
C GLU A 211 0.58 4.03 6.53
N THR A 212 -0.15 4.27 5.44
CA THR A 212 0.07 5.42 4.54
C THR A 212 -0.01 6.75 5.26
N ARG A 213 0.97 7.63 5.03
CA ARG A 213 1.00 9.00 5.55
C ARG A 213 0.93 10.02 4.41
N LEU A 214 0.19 11.10 4.62
CA LEU A 214 -0.08 12.15 3.63
C LEU A 214 0.18 13.52 4.26
N VAL A 215 1.00 14.33 3.57
CA VAL A 215 1.23 15.74 3.88
C VAL A 215 0.63 16.59 2.76
N ARG A 216 -0.39 17.37 3.10
CA ARG A 216 -1.14 18.19 2.14
C ARG A 216 -0.41 19.48 1.73
N GLN A 217 0.39 20.04 2.64
CA GLN A 217 1.14 21.28 2.46
C GLN A 217 2.53 21.14 3.13
N LEU A 218 3.50 20.63 2.38
CA LEU A 218 4.86 20.32 2.87
C LEU A 218 5.54 21.50 3.57
N VAL A 219 5.43 22.69 3.00
CA VAL A 219 6.15 23.87 3.48
C VAL A 219 5.56 24.43 4.78
N GLU A 220 4.25 24.21 5.01
CA GLU A 220 3.50 24.76 6.15
C GLU A 220 3.33 23.76 7.30
N ASP A 221 3.52 22.47 7.04
CA ASP A 221 3.29 21.41 8.02
C ASP A 221 4.46 21.29 9.02
N GLU A 222 4.23 21.72 10.27
CA GLU A 222 5.24 21.69 11.33
C GLU A 222 5.72 20.28 11.71
N SER A 223 4.94 19.24 11.38
CA SER A 223 5.34 17.84 11.60
C SER A 223 6.45 17.38 10.65
N VAL A 224 6.65 18.08 9.52
CA VAL A 224 7.73 17.80 8.57
C VAL A 224 9.02 18.49 9.04
N PRO A 225 10.16 17.78 9.11
CA PRO A 225 11.45 18.39 9.50
C PRO A 225 11.83 19.62 8.67
N GLU A 226 12.42 20.62 9.33
CA GLU A 226 12.70 21.93 8.71
C GLU A 226 13.59 21.83 7.46
N GLN A 227 14.59 20.94 7.47
CA GLN A 227 15.44 20.68 6.30
C GLN A 227 14.61 20.26 5.09
N ILE A 228 13.66 19.34 5.27
CA ILE A 228 12.76 18.87 4.21
C ILE A 228 11.86 20.01 3.74
N ARG A 229 11.31 20.82 4.64
CA ARG A 229 10.46 21.97 4.26
C ARG A 229 11.22 22.99 3.43
N ARG A 230 12.48 23.27 3.77
CA ARG A 230 13.36 24.19 3.01
C ARG A 230 13.68 23.64 1.62
N VAL A 231 13.99 22.35 1.52
CA VAL A 231 14.22 21.67 0.23
C VAL A 231 12.95 21.68 -0.61
N ALA A 232 11.81 21.31 -0.03
CA ALA A 232 10.51 21.31 -0.71
C ALA A 232 10.17 22.70 -1.25
N PHE A 233 10.33 23.76 -0.43
CA PHE A 233 10.12 25.15 -0.86
C PHE A 233 11.04 25.55 -2.02
N ALA A 234 12.35 25.27 -1.91
CA ALA A 234 13.33 25.62 -2.93
C ALA A 234 13.09 24.90 -4.27
N ARG A 235 12.37 23.78 -4.25
CA ARG A 235 12.06 22.94 -5.43
C ARG A 235 10.60 23.00 -5.87
N GLY A 236 9.77 23.83 -5.23
CA GLY A 236 8.36 23.95 -5.56
C GLY A 236 7.50 22.73 -5.21
N LEU A 237 7.99 21.80 -4.38
CA LEU A 237 7.22 20.67 -3.89
C LEU A 237 6.22 21.15 -2.84
N GLN A 238 4.94 20.83 -3.02
CA GLN A 238 3.86 21.34 -2.17
C GLN A 238 3.14 20.24 -1.38
N SER A 239 3.14 18.99 -1.83
CA SER A 239 2.57 17.87 -1.08
C SER A 239 3.34 16.57 -1.29
N ALA A 240 3.21 15.65 -0.33
CA ALA A 240 3.83 14.33 -0.38
C ALA A 240 2.91 13.24 0.19
N ILE A 241 3.04 12.03 -0.35
CA ILE A 241 2.45 10.83 0.22
C ILE A 241 3.52 9.74 0.29
N ALA A 242 3.54 9.03 1.41
CA ALA A 242 4.38 7.86 1.61
C ALA A 242 3.49 6.64 1.81
N VAL A 243 3.69 5.63 0.97
CA VAL A 243 2.85 4.43 0.89
C VAL A 243 3.70 3.20 1.23
N PRO A 244 3.23 2.31 2.13
CA PRO A 244 3.96 1.10 2.46
C PRO A 244 3.96 0.12 1.28
N VAL A 245 5.14 -0.40 0.94
CA VAL A 245 5.29 -1.54 0.03
C VAL A 245 5.17 -2.80 0.87
N ARG A 246 4.02 -3.46 0.81
CA ARG A 246 3.68 -4.55 1.75
C ARG A 246 3.01 -5.73 1.08
N TYR A 247 3.29 -6.92 1.58
CA TYR A 247 2.54 -8.13 1.26
C TYR A 247 2.18 -8.87 2.54
N GLY A 248 0.88 -9.09 2.74
CA GLY A 248 0.36 -9.55 4.02
C GLY A 248 0.75 -8.58 5.13
N THR A 249 1.69 -9.03 5.95
CA THR A 249 2.07 -8.43 7.24
C THR A 249 3.51 -7.92 7.22
N THR A 250 4.26 -8.26 6.17
CA THR A 250 5.62 -7.82 5.93
C THR A 250 5.62 -6.52 5.14
N THR A 251 6.24 -5.49 5.70
CA THR A 251 6.54 -4.23 5.00
C THR A 251 7.94 -4.34 4.42
N TYR A 252 8.03 -4.45 3.10
CA TYR A 252 9.29 -4.56 2.35
C TYR A 252 9.95 -3.20 2.16
N GLY A 253 9.20 -2.11 2.31
CA GLY A 253 9.71 -0.76 2.17
C GLY A 253 8.60 0.27 2.06
N VAL A 254 8.95 1.39 1.44
CA VAL A 254 8.10 2.57 1.31
C VAL A 254 8.30 3.20 -0.06
N LEU A 255 7.19 3.62 -0.65
CA LEU A 255 7.13 4.41 -1.87
C LEU A 255 6.77 5.86 -1.50
N GLY A 256 7.74 6.77 -1.68
CA GLY A 256 7.54 8.21 -1.55
C GLY A 256 7.13 8.82 -2.90
N VAL A 257 6.08 9.66 -2.89
CA VAL A 257 5.59 10.40 -4.07
C VAL A 257 5.34 11.85 -3.72
N TYR A 258 5.88 12.76 -4.52
CA TYR A 258 5.89 14.20 -4.29
C TYR A 258 5.31 14.96 -5.49
N ALA A 259 4.55 16.02 -5.21
CA ALA A 259 3.87 16.82 -6.22
C ALA A 259 4.07 18.33 -6.01
N ALA A 260 4.10 19.10 -7.11
CA ALA A 260 4.19 20.56 -7.11
C ALA A 260 2.90 21.29 -6.70
N ARG A 261 1.82 20.56 -6.42
CA ARG A 261 0.49 21.11 -6.07
C ARG A 261 0.15 20.85 -4.62
N ALA A 262 -0.43 21.83 -3.95
CA ALA A 262 -1.02 21.64 -2.63
C ALA A 262 -2.22 20.69 -2.74
N ASN A 263 -2.43 19.86 -1.71
CA ASN A 263 -3.54 18.91 -1.66
C ASN A 263 -3.62 17.98 -2.88
N ALA A 264 -2.48 17.63 -3.49
CA ALA A 264 -2.46 16.89 -4.75
C ALA A 264 -3.20 15.54 -4.65
N PHE A 265 -3.03 14.84 -3.53
CA PHE A 265 -3.49 13.47 -3.33
C PHE A 265 -4.92 13.44 -2.78
N THR A 266 -5.90 13.29 -3.68
CA THR A 266 -7.29 13.01 -3.29
C THR A 266 -7.41 11.63 -2.65
N GLU A 267 -8.53 11.37 -1.98
CA GLU A 267 -8.82 10.04 -1.41
C GLU A 267 -8.75 8.92 -2.46
N ARG A 268 -9.13 9.22 -3.70
CA ARG A 268 -9.06 8.25 -4.81
C ARG A 268 -7.62 8.02 -5.26
N GLU A 269 -6.82 9.08 -5.40
CA GLU A 269 -5.40 8.96 -5.76
C GLU A 269 -4.62 8.19 -4.69
N ARG A 270 -4.87 8.50 -3.41
CA ARG A 270 -4.31 7.78 -2.27
C ARG A 270 -4.59 6.28 -2.38
N LYS A 271 -5.85 5.88 -2.60
CA LYS A 271 -6.23 4.46 -2.73
C LYS A 271 -5.57 3.78 -3.92
N SER A 272 -5.41 4.48 -5.04
CA SER A 272 -4.73 3.91 -6.20
C SER A 272 -3.23 3.70 -5.93
N LEU A 273 -2.57 4.63 -5.26
CA LEU A 273 -1.17 4.46 -4.84
C LEU A 273 -1.02 3.38 -3.77
N GLU A 274 -1.94 3.27 -2.82
CA GLU A 274 -1.99 2.15 -1.86
C GLU A 274 -2.13 0.80 -2.55
N THR A 275 -2.98 0.73 -3.58
CA THR A 275 -3.11 -0.48 -4.41
C THR A 275 -1.81 -0.81 -5.12
N LEU A 276 -1.08 0.20 -5.61
CA LEU A 276 0.24 0.02 -6.20
C LEU A 276 1.26 -0.51 -5.17
N GLY A 277 1.29 0.05 -3.95
CA GLY A 277 2.17 -0.43 -2.87
C GLY A 277 1.90 -1.90 -2.49
N VAL A 278 0.64 -2.32 -2.47
CA VAL A 278 0.27 -3.74 -2.26
C VAL A 278 0.68 -4.60 -3.45
N ALA A 279 0.48 -4.13 -4.69
CA ALA A 279 0.89 -4.85 -5.88
C ALA A 279 2.41 -5.03 -5.94
N MET A 280 3.18 -3.97 -5.65
CA MET A 280 4.64 -4.03 -5.53
C MET A 280 5.06 -5.05 -4.49
N GLY A 281 4.50 -5.00 -3.28
CA GLY A 281 4.83 -5.96 -2.23
C GLY A 281 4.51 -7.40 -2.65
N PHE A 282 3.38 -7.63 -3.31
CA PHE A 282 3.02 -8.95 -3.85
C PHE A 282 4.04 -9.45 -4.86
N VAL A 283 4.45 -8.61 -5.82
CA VAL A 283 5.42 -9.00 -6.85
C VAL A 283 6.81 -9.20 -6.24
N ILE A 284 7.24 -8.36 -5.30
CA ILE A 284 8.51 -8.53 -4.57
C ILE A 284 8.51 -9.87 -3.83
N ASN A 285 7.45 -10.17 -3.09
CA ASN A 285 7.31 -11.47 -2.41
C ASN A 285 7.32 -12.64 -3.40
N ALA A 286 6.60 -12.52 -4.52
CA ALA A 286 6.58 -13.56 -5.55
C ALA A 286 7.94 -13.76 -6.21
N ALA A 287 8.68 -12.68 -6.49
CA ALA A 287 10.04 -12.74 -7.02
C ALA A 287 11.00 -13.38 -6.01
N ARG A 288 10.91 -13.03 -4.72
CA ARG A 288 11.68 -13.66 -3.62
C ARG A 288 11.36 -15.15 -3.50
N GLN A 289 10.08 -15.53 -3.46
CA GLN A 289 9.68 -16.93 -3.36
C GLN A 289 10.08 -17.72 -4.59
N ARG A 290 9.98 -17.10 -5.79
CA ARG A 290 10.48 -17.70 -7.02
C ARG A 290 11.99 -17.87 -6.97
N ASN A 291 12.75 -16.92 -6.44
CA ASN A 291 14.19 -17.08 -6.23
C ASN A 291 14.50 -18.16 -5.20
N LEU A 292 13.75 -18.29 -4.10
CA LEU A 292 13.87 -19.41 -3.16
C LEU A 292 13.49 -20.78 -3.76
N LEU A 293 12.67 -20.80 -4.81
CA LEU A 293 12.21 -22.01 -5.50
C LEU A 293 13.04 -22.36 -6.76
N LEU A 294 13.67 -21.37 -7.37
CA LEU A 294 14.49 -21.51 -8.59
C LEU A 294 16.00 -21.42 -8.32
N SER A 295 16.39 -20.86 -7.17
CA SER A 295 17.74 -20.98 -6.66
C SER A 295 17.89 -22.41 -6.18
N ASP A 296 18.76 -23.15 -6.84
CA ASP A 296 19.18 -24.46 -6.37
C ASP A 296 19.86 -24.34 -4.99
N THR A 297 20.20 -23.14 -4.50
CA THR A 297 20.95 -22.91 -3.27
C THR A 297 20.18 -22.06 -2.26
N VAL A 298 20.11 -22.51 -1.00
CA VAL A 298 19.64 -21.75 0.16
C VAL A 298 20.78 -21.57 1.17
N VAL A 299 20.73 -20.50 1.97
CA VAL A 299 21.67 -20.31 3.07
C VAL A 299 21.02 -20.77 4.36
N GLU A 300 21.49 -21.89 4.90
CA GLU A 300 21.11 -22.41 6.20
C GLU A 300 21.93 -21.73 7.29
N LEU A 301 21.26 -21.10 8.25
CA LEU A 301 21.81 -20.54 9.47
C LEU A 301 21.39 -21.39 10.67
N ARG A 302 22.36 -21.72 11.53
CA ARG A 302 22.11 -22.42 12.79
C ARG A 302 22.45 -21.52 13.96
N PHE A 303 21.46 -21.24 14.80
CA PHE A 303 21.62 -20.46 16.01
C PHE A 303 21.52 -21.35 17.24
N ARG A 304 22.37 -21.07 18.23
CA ARG A 304 22.20 -21.51 19.60
C ARG A 304 21.70 -20.34 20.42
N LEU A 305 20.50 -20.49 20.96
CA LEU A 305 19.86 -19.50 21.80
C LEU A 305 20.16 -19.84 23.26
N THR A 306 20.63 -18.86 24.03
CA THR A 306 20.77 -18.99 25.50
C THR A 306 20.24 -17.79 26.27
N ASP A 307 19.65 -16.83 25.55
CA ASP A 307 19.12 -15.62 26.16
C ASP A 307 17.75 -15.88 26.81
N SER A 308 17.66 -15.62 28.11
CA SER A 308 16.43 -15.83 28.90
C SER A 308 15.31 -14.83 28.61
N ALA A 309 15.55 -13.81 27.78
CA ALA A 309 14.50 -12.93 27.27
C ALA A 309 13.48 -13.71 26.40
N ASP A 310 13.91 -14.79 25.74
CA ASP A 310 13.00 -15.66 25.01
C ASP A 310 12.13 -16.48 25.97
N ALA A 311 10.82 -16.24 25.94
CA ALA A 311 9.84 -16.87 26.80
C ALA A 311 9.83 -18.41 26.68
N LEU A 312 10.06 -18.98 25.49
CA LEU A 312 10.08 -20.43 25.32
C LEU A 312 11.34 -21.05 25.92
N LEU A 313 12.48 -20.38 25.75
CA LEU A 313 13.73 -20.77 26.38
C LEU A 313 13.62 -20.73 27.91
N ALA A 314 13.12 -19.61 28.46
CA ALA A 314 12.90 -19.45 29.88
C ALA A 314 11.94 -20.51 30.45
N ALA A 315 10.85 -20.82 29.72
CA ALA A 315 9.90 -21.85 30.10
C ALA A 315 10.54 -23.25 30.14
N SER A 316 11.32 -23.60 29.12
CA SER A 316 12.03 -24.90 29.06
C SER A 316 13.00 -25.09 30.23
N SER A 317 13.68 -24.02 30.65
CA SER A 317 14.58 -24.03 31.81
C SER A 317 13.80 -24.19 33.12
N ARG A 318 12.75 -23.38 33.31
CA ARG A 318 11.96 -23.33 34.55
C ARG A 318 11.20 -24.63 34.83
N LEU A 319 10.73 -25.28 33.77
CA LEU A 319 9.98 -26.53 33.85
C LEU A 319 10.85 -27.78 33.66
N ALA A 320 12.14 -27.62 33.33
CA ALA A 320 13.04 -28.71 32.97
C ALA A 320 12.41 -29.65 31.92
N CYS A 321 11.87 -29.05 30.85
CA CYS A 321 11.16 -29.76 29.78
C CYS A 321 11.82 -29.55 28.41
N SER A 322 11.38 -30.35 27.44
CA SER A 322 11.71 -30.15 26.03
C SER A 322 10.53 -29.53 25.30
N LEU A 323 10.80 -28.50 24.51
CA LEU A 323 9.84 -27.84 23.64
C LEU A 323 10.30 -27.95 22.19
N ALA A 324 9.38 -28.16 21.26
CA ALA A 324 9.64 -28.08 19.83
C ALA A 324 8.58 -27.22 19.15
N VAL A 325 8.99 -26.32 18.26
CA VAL A 325 8.04 -25.53 17.48
C VAL A 325 7.72 -26.30 16.20
N GLU A 326 6.51 -26.87 16.14
CA GLU A 326 6.03 -27.70 15.03
C GLU A 326 5.50 -26.88 13.86
N GLY A 327 5.13 -25.61 14.12
CA GLY A 327 4.65 -24.73 13.07
C GLY A 327 4.71 -23.27 13.49
N VAL A 328 5.07 -22.41 12.53
CA VAL A 328 5.10 -20.96 12.67
C VAL A 328 4.22 -20.35 11.60
N VAL A 329 3.25 -19.54 12.00
CA VAL A 329 2.33 -18.83 11.13
C VAL A 329 2.44 -17.34 11.42
N PRO A 330 3.03 -16.54 10.52
CA PRO A 330 3.07 -15.09 10.67
C PRO A 330 1.66 -14.49 10.67
N LEU A 331 1.40 -13.56 11.60
CA LEU A 331 0.15 -12.80 11.73
C LEU A 331 0.37 -11.32 11.36
N SER A 332 -0.73 -10.58 11.16
CA SER A 332 -0.69 -9.12 10.99
C SER A 332 -0.14 -8.44 12.24
N GLU A 333 0.53 -7.30 12.07
CA GLU A 333 1.14 -6.49 13.15
C GLU A 333 2.46 -7.04 13.72
N GLY A 334 3.20 -7.86 12.96
CA GLY A 334 4.51 -8.35 13.39
C GLY A 334 4.43 -9.38 14.53
N ALA A 335 3.35 -10.17 14.58
CA ALA A 335 3.19 -11.26 15.53
C ALA A 335 3.38 -12.63 14.85
N LEU A 336 3.81 -13.62 15.62
CA LEU A 336 3.91 -15.03 15.19
C LEU A 336 2.95 -15.90 15.98
N ARG A 337 2.14 -16.67 15.27
CA ARG A 337 1.37 -17.77 15.88
C ARG A 337 2.17 -19.05 15.76
N CYS A 338 2.52 -19.64 16.90
CA CYS A 338 3.35 -20.83 16.98
C CYS A 338 2.56 -22.00 17.56
N PHE A 339 2.80 -23.19 17.01
CA PHE A 339 2.36 -24.46 17.56
C PHE A 339 3.57 -25.13 18.20
N VAL A 340 3.55 -25.27 19.51
CA VAL A 340 4.69 -25.71 20.32
C VAL A 340 4.32 -26.99 21.03
N SER A 341 4.99 -28.09 20.68
CA SER A 341 4.87 -29.32 21.45
C SER A 341 5.76 -29.27 22.68
N VAL A 342 5.30 -29.94 23.72
CA VAL A 342 5.98 -30.05 25.01
C VAL A 342 6.06 -31.50 25.42
N GLU A 343 7.24 -31.89 25.90
CA GLU A 343 7.53 -33.21 26.43
C GLU A 343 8.11 -33.09 27.84
N GLY A 344 7.68 -34.00 28.72
CA GLY A 344 8.13 -34.09 30.10
C GLY A 344 7.24 -33.35 31.10
N VAL A 345 6.31 -32.51 30.63
CA VAL A 345 5.33 -31.82 31.47
C VAL A 345 3.97 -31.67 30.77
N PRO A 346 2.85 -31.62 31.52
CA PRO A 346 1.55 -31.32 30.94
C PRO A 346 1.52 -29.93 30.28
N PRO A 347 0.86 -29.75 29.13
CA PRO A 347 0.83 -28.47 28.42
C PRO A 347 0.15 -27.36 29.21
N GLY A 348 -0.75 -27.69 30.15
CA GLY A 348 -1.29 -26.71 31.10
C GLY A 348 -0.22 -26.05 31.98
N LYS A 349 0.85 -26.77 32.35
CA LYS A 349 1.98 -26.18 33.11
C LYS A 349 2.84 -25.26 32.27
N LEU A 350 3.00 -25.58 30.99
CA LEU A 350 3.63 -24.68 30.04
C LEU A 350 2.78 -23.42 29.85
N LEU A 351 1.46 -23.56 29.66
CA LEU A 351 0.53 -22.44 29.53
C LEU A 351 0.62 -21.49 30.74
N GLU A 352 0.54 -22.01 31.96
CA GLU A 352 0.72 -21.23 33.20
C GLU A 352 2.07 -20.49 33.25
N THR A 353 3.08 -20.98 32.52
CA THR A 353 4.41 -20.38 32.49
C THR A 353 4.56 -19.29 31.47
N VAL A 354 4.00 -19.48 30.27
CA VAL A 354 4.19 -18.56 29.17
C VAL A 354 3.22 -17.38 29.21
N VAL A 355 2.05 -17.51 29.84
CA VAL A 355 1.03 -16.43 29.94
C VAL A 355 1.54 -15.22 30.73
N ASP A 356 2.47 -15.43 31.67
CA ASP A 356 3.06 -14.34 32.45
C ASP A 356 4.26 -13.66 31.74
N SER A 357 4.59 -14.07 30.52
CA SER A 357 5.74 -13.56 29.78
C SER A 357 5.37 -12.32 28.95
N THR A 358 6.26 -11.33 28.93
CA THR A 358 6.07 -10.02 28.26
C THR A 358 5.85 -10.14 26.75
N GLY A 359 6.42 -11.15 26.10
CA GLY A 359 6.31 -11.37 24.65
C GLY A 359 5.13 -12.23 24.16
N ILE A 360 4.24 -12.71 25.04
CA ILE A 360 3.15 -13.64 24.66
C ILE A 360 1.78 -13.08 25.03
N VAL A 361 0.91 -12.88 24.04
CA VAL A 361 -0.40 -12.22 24.22
C VAL A 361 -1.60 -13.17 24.25
N ASP A 362 -1.48 -14.35 23.67
CA ASP A 362 -2.54 -15.36 23.61
C ASP A 362 -1.91 -16.74 23.62
N ALA A 363 -2.46 -17.67 24.39
CA ALA A 363 -2.02 -19.05 24.44
C ALA A 363 -3.14 -20.00 24.86
N ARG A 364 -3.21 -21.18 24.24
CA ARG A 364 -4.18 -22.22 24.56
C ARG A 364 -3.64 -23.62 24.29
N VAL A 365 -4.11 -24.59 25.05
CA VAL A 365 -3.84 -26.00 24.80
C VAL A 365 -4.66 -26.48 23.59
N VAL A 366 -3.99 -27.02 22.59
CA VAL A 366 -4.63 -27.62 21.40
C VAL A 366 -5.03 -29.06 21.70
N HIS A 367 -4.09 -29.84 22.25
CA HIS A 367 -4.37 -31.17 22.77
C HIS A 367 -3.38 -31.56 23.86
N GLU A 368 -3.80 -32.48 24.72
CA GLU A 368 -2.94 -33.15 25.70
C GLU A 368 -2.71 -34.59 25.26
N THR A 369 -1.47 -35.03 25.29
CA THR A 369 -1.14 -36.44 25.07
C THR A 369 -1.17 -37.11 26.43
N THR A 370 -2.33 -37.66 26.79
CA THR A 370 -2.50 -38.46 28.01
C THR A 370 -3.00 -39.86 27.65
N ALA A 371 -2.08 -40.84 27.59
CA ALA A 371 -2.32 -42.23 27.98
C ALA A 371 -1.15 -43.17 27.63
N ASP A 372 -0.81 -44.01 28.61
CA ASP A 372 -0.16 -45.33 28.56
C ASP A 372 1.27 -45.51 28.02
N GLU A 373 1.89 -44.55 27.35
CA GLU A 373 3.32 -44.64 26.97
C GLU A 373 4.12 -43.38 27.38
N ALA A 374 4.66 -43.46 28.61
CA ALA A 374 5.94 -42.93 29.10
C ALA A 374 6.24 -41.42 29.26
N THR A 375 5.46 -40.43 28.77
CA THR A 375 5.77 -39.01 29.10
C THR A 375 4.56 -38.09 29.00
N ASP A 376 4.35 -37.24 30.03
CA ASP A 376 3.39 -36.14 29.96
C ASP A 376 3.79 -35.16 28.84
N GLY A 377 2.83 -34.76 28.02
CA GLY A 377 3.08 -33.83 26.92
C GLY A 377 1.83 -33.36 26.21
N GLY A 378 2.01 -32.58 25.15
CA GLY A 378 0.90 -32.06 24.35
C GLY A 378 1.32 -30.94 23.42
N LEU A 379 0.33 -30.31 22.79
CA LEU A 379 0.53 -29.22 21.84
C LEU A 379 -0.13 -27.94 22.37
N LEU A 380 0.64 -26.85 22.39
CA LEU A 380 0.22 -25.53 22.79
C LEU A 380 0.24 -24.60 21.56
N GLU A 381 -0.84 -23.86 21.35
CA GLU A 381 -0.88 -22.74 20.41
C GLU A 381 -0.61 -21.46 21.19
N LEU A 382 0.32 -20.62 20.73
CA LEU A 382 0.62 -19.34 21.35
C LEU A 382 0.94 -18.25 20.32
N THR A 383 0.80 -16.99 20.73
CA THR A 383 1.06 -15.82 19.89
C THR A 383 2.17 -14.98 20.51
N ILE A 384 3.29 -14.92 19.80
CA ILE A 384 4.48 -14.14 20.14
C ILE A 384 4.37 -12.78 19.45
N THR A 385 4.53 -11.70 20.20
CA THR A 385 4.51 -10.33 19.65
C THR A 385 5.84 -9.62 19.81
N GLU A 386 6.65 -10.00 20.81
CA GLU A 386 7.91 -9.34 21.13
C GLU A 386 8.90 -10.37 21.72
N GLU A 387 10.16 -9.96 21.89
CA GLU A 387 11.17 -10.69 22.65
C GLU A 387 11.37 -12.16 22.21
N SER A 388 11.35 -12.43 20.89
CA SER A 388 11.69 -13.75 20.35
C SER A 388 12.70 -13.68 19.19
N PRO A 389 13.75 -14.53 19.21
CA PRO A 389 14.65 -14.69 18.06
C PRO A 389 13.92 -15.17 16.80
N LEU A 390 12.84 -15.96 16.95
CA LEU A 390 12.04 -16.43 15.81
C LEU A 390 11.33 -15.28 15.11
N LEU A 391 10.80 -14.33 15.88
CA LEU A 391 10.17 -13.14 15.32
C LEU A 391 11.19 -12.32 14.53
N THR A 392 12.38 -12.11 15.09
CA THR A 392 13.47 -11.40 14.40
C THR A 392 13.87 -12.11 13.10
N LEU A 393 14.04 -13.43 13.12
CA LEU A 393 14.37 -14.19 11.91
C LEU A 393 13.31 -14.04 10.82
N VAL A 394 12.02 -14.13 11.17
CA VAL A 394 10.91 -13.98 10.21
C VAL A 394 10.77 -12.54 9.72
N GLU A 395 10.99 -11.53 10.56
CA GLU A 395 11.00 -10.10 10.17
C GLU A 395 12.03 -9.81 9.07
N TYR A 396 13.19 -10.47 9.13
CA TYR A 396 14.24 -10.38 8.12
C TYR A 396 14.06 -11.39 6.97
N GLY A 397 12.88 -12.02 6.86
CA GLY A 397 12.52 -12.89 5.73
C GLY A 397 13.10 -14.30 5.79
N ALA A 398 13.65 -14.73 6.92
CA ALA A 398 14.11 -16.10 7.09
C ALA A 398 12.93 -17.07 7.26
N THR A 399 13.04 -18.24 6.64
CA THR A 399 12.12 -19.36 6.87
C THR A 399 12.68 -20.22 8.00
N VAL A 400 11.98 -20.25 9.13
CA VAL A 400 12.35 -21.10 10.27
C VAL A 400 11.98 -22.55 9.94
N ARG A 401 12.97 -23.46 9.95
CA ARG A 401 12.78 -24.88 9.65
C ARG A 401 12.51 -25.69 10.90
N THR A 402 13.42 -25.58 11.87
CA THR A 402 13.32 -26.34 13.12
C THR A 402 13.69 -25.44 14.28
N VAL A 403 12.96 -25.63 15.38
CA VAL A 403 13.22 -24.95 16.65
C VAL A 403 12.99 -25.93 17.77
N THR A 404 13.99 -26.05 18.64
CA THR A 404 13.88 -26.85 19.86
C THR A 404 14.43 -26.08 21.04
N TYR A 405 13.83 -26.26 22.21
CA TYR A 405 14.34 -25.76 23.48
C TYR A 405 14.43 -26.93 24.44
N THR A 406 15.56 -27.08 25.11
CA THR A 406 15.75 -28.12 26.13
C THR A 406 16.51 -27.52 27.29
N GLU A 407 15.91 -27.55 28.47
CA GLU A 407 16.54 -27.12 29.73
C GLU A 407 17.21 -25.73 29.65
N GLY A 408 16.60 -24.77 28.94
CA GLY A 408 17.13 -23.41 28.83
C GLY A 408 18.17 -23.20 27.73
N VAL A 409 18.33 -24.16 26.81
CA VAL A 409 19.13 -23.96 25.58
C VAL A 409 18.21 -24.16 24.38
N GLY A 410 18.14 -23.15 23.53
CA GLY A 410 17.41 -23.19 22.27
C GLY A 410 18.30 -23.45 21.07
N TRP A 411 17.75 -24.06 20.05
CA TRP A 411 18.42 -24.32 18.78
C TRP A 411 17.46 -24.01 17.65
N VAL A 412 17.91 -23.19 16.70
CA VAL A 412 17.12 -22.76 15.55
C VAL A 412 17.89 -23.04 14.28
N VAL A 413 17.23 -23.68 13.33
CA VAL A 413 17.67 -23.75 11.94
C VAL A 413 16.75 -22.86 11.11
N ALA A 414 17.34 -21.87 10.45
CA ALA A 414 16.62 -20.93 9.60
C ALA A 414 17.28 -20.90 8.21
N GLU A 415 16.47 -20.72 7.18
CA GLU A 415 16.92 -20.61 5.80
C GLU A 415 16.62 -19.24 5.23
N LEU A 416 17.59 -18.71 4.46
CA LEU A 416 17.45 -17.45 3.74
C LEU A 416 17.81 -17.64 2.27
N ALA A 417 17.27 -16.77 1.43
CA ALA A 417 17.70 -16.67 0.05
C ALA A 417 19.14 -16.12 -0.01
N PRO A 418 19.98 -16.55 -0.97
CA PRO A 418 21.37 -16.11 -1.05
C PRO A 418 21.57 -14.60 -1.26
N ASP A 419 20.55 -13.92 -1.81
CA ASP A 419 20.51 -12.48 -2.10
C ASP A 419 20.08 -11.63 -0.89
N GLU A 420 19.64 -12.24 0.22
CA GLU A 420 19.34 -11.51 1.46
C GLU A 420 20.61 -11.09 2.21
N ASP A 421 20.52 -9.99 2.97
CA ASP A 421 21.62 -9.54 3.83
C ASP A 421 21.73 -10.42 5.10
N ILE A 422 22.41 -11.54 4.93
CA ILE A 422 22.68 -12.51 6.00
C ILE A 422 23.41 -11.86 7.19
N ARG A 423 24.27 -10.86 6.94
CA ARG A 423 25.00 -10.19 8.03
C ARG A 423 24.02 -9.40 8.88
N ALA A 424 23.14 -8.64 8.25
CA ALA A 424 22.11 -7.88 8.94
C ALA A 424 21.23 -8.78 9.83
N VAL A 425 20.85 -9.96 9.33
CA VAL A 425 20.05 -10.93 10.10
C VAL A 425 20.80 -11.44 11.34
N VAL A 426 22.07 -11.81 11.19
CA VAL A 426 22.90 -12.34 12.28
C VAL A 426 23.16 -11.27 13.34
N GLU A 427 23.47 -10.05 12.90
CA GLU A 427 23.65 -8.89 13.78
C GLU A 427 22.35 -8.56 14.52
N ALA A 428 21.19 -8.66 13.87
CA ALA A 428 19.90 -8.34 14.50
C ALA A 428 19.53 -9.31 15.62
N VAL A 429 19.81 -10.60 15.42
CA VAL A 429 19.65 -11.60 16.46
C VAL A 429 20.66 -11.34 17.59
N GLY A 430 21.92 -11.03 17.27
CA GLY A 430 22.96 -10.77 18.27
C GLY A 430 22.72 -9.51 19.11
N ASP A 431 22.23 -8.43 18.50
CA ASP A 431 21.97 -7.17 19.22
C ASP A 431 20.78 -7.28 20.17
N ARG A 432 19.71 -7.99 19.75
CA ARG A 432 18.51 -8.21 20.57
C ARG A 432 18.69 -9.34 21.58
N PHE A 433 19.52 -10.34 21.27
CA PHE A 433 19.78 -11.51 22.11
C PHE A 433 21.29 -11.78 22.20
N PRO A 434 22.04 -11.00 23.01
CA PRO A 434 23.51 -11.02 23.05
C PRO A 434 24.13 -12.36 23.48
N ASP A 435 23.38 -13.15 24.24
CA ASP A 435 23.81 -14.48 24.68
C ASP A 435 23.56 -15.56 23.61
N SER A 436 22.89 -15.22 22.51
CA SER A 436 22.62 -16.12 21.40
C SER A 436 23.70 -16.01 20.32
N ASN A 437 24.11 -17.15 19.75
CA ASN A 437 25.24 -17.21 18.83
C ASN A 437 24.89 -17.95 17.54
N LEU A 438 25.36 -17.43 16.40
CA LEU A 438 25.40 -18.17 15.15
C LEU A 438 26.51 -19.24 15.24
N LEU A 439 26.13 -20.50 15.09
CA LEU A 439 27.05 -21.64 15.13
C LEU A 439 27.53 -22.05 13.73
N ALA A 440 26.65 -21.96 12.74
CA ALA A 440 26.97 -22.35 11.39
C ALA A 440 26.22 -21.50 10.37
N LYS A 441 26.90 -21.20 9.26
CA LYS A 441 26.34 -20.70 8.01
C LYS A 441 26.75 -21.66 6.91
N ARG A 442 25.78 -22.28 6.21
CA ARG A 442 26.03 -23.24 5.14
C ARG A 442 25.18 -22.91 3.94
N GLU A 443 25.81 -22.72 2.79
CA GLU A 443 25.11 -22.77 1.51
C GLU A 443 24.79 -24.24 1.22
N ARG A 444 23.52 -24.54 0.97
CA ARG A 444 23.04 -25.89 0.65
C ARG A 444 22.27 -25.88 -0.63
N GLU A 445 22.51 -26.89 -1.45
CA GLU A 445 21.62 -27.16 -2.55
C GLU A 445 20.30 -27.74 -1.99
N ARG A 446 19.17 -27.14 -2.35
CA ARG A 446 17.86 -27.65 -1.94
C ARG A 446 17.55 -28.87 -2.80
N ASP A 447 17.11 -29.96 -2.19
CA ASP A 447 16.53 -31.07 -2.93
C ASP A 447 15.23 -30.56 -3.60
N VAL A 448 15.31 -30.22 -4.88
CA VAL A 448 14.15 -29.75 -5.65
C VAL A 448 13.22 -30.94 -5.88
N GLU A 449 12.23 -31.13 -5.01
CA GLU A 449 11.17 -32.10 -5.28
C GLU A 449 10.33 -31.56 -6.47
N THR A 450 10.51 -32.18 -7.62
CA THR A 450 9.77 -31.81 -8.82
C THR A 450 8.27 -32.03 -8.58
N ALA A 451 7.42 -31.28 -9.28
CA ALA A 451 5.97 -31.49 -9.22
C ALA A 451 5.55 -32.95 -9.58
N GLN A 452 6.44 -33.71 -10.24
CA GLN A 452 6.25 -35.11 -10.55
C GLN A 452 6.62 -36.04 -9.38
N GLU A 453 7.68 -35.73 -8.64
CA GLU A 453 8.10 -36.45 -7.42
C GLU A 453 7.06 -36.25 -6.31
N PHE A 454 6.61 -35.01 -6.08
CA PHE A 454 5.52 -34.71 -5.14
C PHE A 454 4.22 -35.47 -5.47
N ARG A 455 3.85 -35.53 -6.76
CA ARG A 455 2.68 -36.31 -7.20
C ARG A 455 2.88 -37.82 -7.02
N SER A 456 4.11 -38.30 -7.15
CA SER A 456 4.45 -39.72 -6.97
C SER A 456 4.42 -40.10 -5.49
N SER A 457 5.03 -39.29 -4.61
CA SER A 457 5.01 -39.51 -3.15
C SER A 457 3.58 -39.49 -2.60
N LEU A 458 2.72 -38.59 -3.09
CA LEU A 458 1.30 -38.58 -2.77
C LEU A 458 0.55 -39.82 -3.27
N HIS A 459 0.88 -40.32 -4.47
CA HIS A 459 0.26 -41.53 -5.00
C HIS A 459 0.61 -42.77 -4.16
N GLU A 460 1.84 -42.84 -3.66
CA GLU A 460 2.28 -43.90 -2.74
C GLU A 460 1.63 -43.80 -1.35
N ARG A 461 1.40 -42.57 -0.86
CA ARG A 461 0.76 -42.31 0.43
C ARG A 461 -0.75 -42.59 0.41
N LEU A 462 -1.46 -42.32 -0.69
CA LEU A 462 -2.90 -42.49 -0.78
C LEU A 462 -3.28 -43.95 -1.06
N THR A 463 -4.30 -44.46 -0.37
CA THR A 463 -4.87 -45.76 -0.74
C THR A 463 -5.69 -45.65 -2.03
N ASP A 464 -5.83 -46.75 -2.78
CA ASP A 464 -6.67 -46.78 -4.01
C ASP A 464 -8.07 -46.21 -3.79
N ARG A 465 -8.67 -46.51 -2.62
CA ARG A 465 -9.98 -45.99 -2.22
C ARG A 465 -9.96 -44.48 -1.98
N GLN A 466 -8.96 -43.97 -1.26
CA GLN A 466 -8.77 -42.53 -1.03
C GLN A 466 -8.58 -41.77 -2.34
N GLN A 467 -7.72 -42.27 -3.24
CA GLN A 467 -7.45 -41.65 -4.53
C GLN A 467 -8.68 -41.67 -5.45
N THR A 468 -9.39 -42.80 -5.52
CA THR A 468 -10.63 -42.92 -6.31
C THR A 468 -11.68 -41.94 -5.83
N THR A 469 -11.92 -41.89 -4.52
CA THR A 469 -12.88 -40.97 -3.91
C THR A 469 -12.50 -39.50 -4.15
N LEU A 470 -11.22 -39.14 -4.04
CA LEU A 470 -10.75 -37.78 -4.30
C LEU A 470 -10.94 -37.35 -5.76
N ARG A 471 -10.63 -38.23 -6.73
CA ARG A 471 -10.85 -37.99 -8.16
C ARG A 471 -12.33 -37.81 -8.50
N VAL A 472 -13.19 -38.66 -7.94
CA VAL A 472 -14.64 -38.56 -8.14
C VAL A 472 -15.20 -37.27 -7.53
N ALA A 473 -14.75 -36.88 -6.35
CA ALA A 473 -15.14 -35.59 -5.75
C ALA A 473 -14.66 -34.39 -6.57
N TYR A 474 -13.43 -34.42 -7.09
CA TYR A 474 -12.90 -33.35 -7.93
C TYR A 474 -13.70 -33.19 -9.24
N HIS A 475 -13.87 -34.28 -10.00
CA HIS A 475 -14.59 -34.24 -11.28
C HIS A 475 -16.09 -34.02 -11.11
N GLY A 476 -16.67 -34.46 -9.99
CA GLY A 476 -18.06 -34.17 -9.61
C GLY A 476 -18.28 -32.75 -9.08
N GLY A 477 -17.24 -31.89 -9.07
CA GLY A 477 -17.37 -30.50 -8.63
C GLY A 477 -17.73 -30.32 -7.15
N TYR A 478 -17.45 -31.32 -6.31
CA TYR A 478 -17.69 -31.28 -4.86
C TYR A 478 -16.95 -30.14 -4.16
N PHE A 479 -15.76 -29.81 -4.64
CA PHE A 479 -14.90 -28.77 -4.07
C PHE A 479 -15.17 -27.37 -4.60
N LYS A 480 -16.10 -27.19 -5.55
CA LYS A 480 -16.44 -25.86 -6.09
C LYS A 480 -17.41 -25.10 -5.17
N SER A 481 -17.44 -23.77 -5.34
CA SER A 481 -18.45 -22.90 -4.74
C SER A 481 -19.19 -22.13 -5.85
N PRO A 482 -20.51 -22.34 -6.05
CA PRO A 482 -21.33 -23.41 -5.46
C PRO A 482 -20.88 -24.81 -5.94
N ARG A 483 -21.21 -25.84 -5.16
CA ARG A 483 -20.82 -27.24 -5.44
C ARG A 483 -21.76 -27.89 -6.45
N ASP A 484 -21.20 -28.60 -7.44
CA ASP A 484 -21.96 -29.25 -8.52
C ASP A 484 -22.58 -30.60 -8.09
N SER A 485 -22.02 -31.26 -7.06
CA SER A 485 -22.54 -32.50 -6.49
C SER A 485 -22.33 -32.56 -4.97
N THR A 486 -23.26 -33.19 -4.27
CA THR A 486 -23.24 -33.41 -2.82
C THR A 486 -22.42 -34.64 -2.43
N ALA A 487 -22.08 -34.76 -1.13
CA ALA A 487 -21.41 -35.97 -0.64
C ALA A 487 -22.31 -37.20 -0.80
N GLU A 488 -23.62 -37.04 -0.62
CA GLU A 488 -24.62 -38.10 -0.76
C GLU A 488 -24.67 -38.64 -2.18
N GLU A 489 -24.75 -37.77 -3.19
CA GLU A 489 -24.78 -38.15 -4.61
C GLU A 489 -23.49 -38.86 -5.05
N LEU A 490 -22.34 -38.39 -4.56
CA LEU A 490 -21.05 -39.02 -4.85
C LEU A 490 -20.88 -40.36 -4.14
N ALA A 491 -21.41 -40.50 -2.93
CA ALA A 491 -21.40 -41.76 -2.19
C ALA A 491 -22.28 -42.80 -2.89
N GLU A 492 -23.46 -42.40 -3.36
CA GLU A 492 -24.36 -43.24 -4.16
C GLU A 492 -23.67 -43.69 -5.46
N GLY A 493 -23.05 -42.77 -6.19
CA GLY A 493 -22.31 -43.09 -7.42
C GLY A 493 -21.11 -44.02 -7.21
N LEU A 494 -20.53 -44.05 -6.01
CA LEU A 494 -19.43 -44.94 -5.63
C LEU A 494 -19.89 -46.25 -4.96
N GLY A 495 -21.19 -46.43 -4.73
CA GLY A 495 -21.75 -47.59 -4.05
C GLY A 495 -21.29 -47.74 -2.60
N ILE A 496 -21.02 -46.62 -1.92
CA ILE A 496 -20.59 -46.58 -0.51
C ILE A 496 -21.52 -45.69 0.31
N SER A 497 -21.42 -45.76 1.64
CA SER A 497 -22.17 -44.86 2.51
C SER A 497 -21.57 -43.44 2.51
N SER A 498 -22.40 -42.41 2.69
CA SER A 498 -21.93 -41.01 2.85
C SER A 498 -20.87 -40.87 3.98
N PRO A 499 -21.02 -41.50 5.17
CA PRO A 499 -19.95 -41.52 6.18
C PRO A 499 -18.63 -42.15 5.70
N THR A 500 -18.68 -43.22 4.90
CA THR A 500 -17.48 -43.85 4.32
C THR A 500 -16.81 -42.94 3.29
N LEU A 501 -17.58 -42.23 2.47
CA LEU A 501 -17.06 -41.23 1.55
C LEU A 501 -16.33 -40.12 2.33
N HIS A 502 -16.97 -39.56 3.36
CA HIS A 502 -16.37 -38.53 4.21
C HIS A 502 -15.10 -38.99 4.90
N TYR A 503 -15.06 -40.23 5.41
CA TYR A 503 -13.86 -40.81 5.99
C TYR A 503 -12.70 -40.86 4.97
N HIS A 504 -12.95 -41.36 3.76
CA HIS A 504 -11.93 -41.44 2.72
C HIS A 504 -11.50 -40.05 2.22
N LEU A 505 -12.44 -39.11 2.05
CA LEU A 505 -12.12 -37.73 1.67
C LEU A 505 -11.26 -37.05 2.74
N ARG A 506 -11.66 -37.13 4.02
CA ARG A 506 -10.91 -36.50 5.11
C ARG A 506 -9.51 -37.09 5.25
N ALA A 507 -9.36 -38.41 5.14
CA ALA A 507 -8.06 -39.06 5.18
C ALA A 507 -7.18 -38.71 3.96
N ALA A 508 -7.78 -38.60 2.77
CA ALA A 508 -7.06 -38.19 1.56
C ALA A 508 -6.63 -36.71 1.62
N GLN A 509 -7.53 -35.83 2.07
CA GLN A 509 -7.25 -34.41 2.28
C GLN A 509 -6.17 -34.20 3.33
N TRP A 510 -6.22 -34.94 4.45
CA TRP A 510 -5.17 -34.85 5.46
C TRP A 510 -3.80 -35.25 4.89
N LYS A 511 -3.70 -36.34 4.12
CA LYS A 511 -2.43 -36.73 3.46
C LYS A 511 -1.94 -35.72 2.43
N LEU A 512 -2.86 -35.06 1.72
CA LEU A 512 -2.53 -33.98 0.78
C LEU A 512 -1.99 -32.75 1.50
N VAL A 513 -2.66 -32.34 2.58
CA VAL A 513 -2.27 -31.20 3.41
C VAL A 513 -0.95 -31.48 4.12
N ASP A 514 -0.80 -32.67 4.71
CA ASP A 514 0.44 -33.11 5.35
C ASP A 514 1.61 -33.11 4.38
N ALA A 515 1.46 -33.69 3.18
CA ALA A 515 2.54 -33.67 2.19
C ALA A 515 2.89 -32.24 1.72
N PHE A 516 1.91 -31.33 1.70
CA PHE A 516 2.13 -29.95 1.25
C PHE A 516 2.75 -29.06 2.34
N ILE A 517 2.44 -29.32 3.61
CA ILE A 517 2.88 -28.51 4.75
C ILE A 517 4.19 -29.04 5.34
N SER A 518 4.38 -30.36 5.39
CA SER A 518 5.56 -30.98 5.98
C SER A 518 6.76 -30.84 5.04
N ASP A 519 7.74 -30.02 5.42
CA ASP A 519 8.92 -29.65 4.61
C ASP A 519 9.93 -30.80 4.35
N ASP A 520 9.71 -32.01 4.86
CA ASP A 520 10.45 -33.22 4.48
C ASP A 520 9.61 -34.49 4.78
N PRO A 521 8.96 -35.11 3.79
CA PRO A 521 8.22 -36.36 3.99
C PRO A 521 9.11 -37.62 4.03
N GLY A 522 10.44 -37.50 3.91
CA GLY A 522 11.37 -38.62 3.72
C GLY A 522 12.35 -38.91 4.86
N ARG A 523 12.64 -37.94 5.74
CA ARG A 523 13.59 -38.15 6.85
C ARG A 523 12.83 -38.18 8.19
N PRO A 524 12.86 -39.28 8.95
CA PRO A 524 12.44 -39.20 10.34
C PRO A 524 13.31 -38.14 11.01
N LEU A 525 12.69 -37.31 11.86
CA LEU A 525 13.34 -36.50 12.89
C LEU A 525 14.18 -37.42 13.78
N ARG A 526 15.31 -37.89 13.26
CA ARG A 526 16.36 -38.53 14.03
C ARG A 526 17.09 -37.39 14.69
N ASP A 527 17.04 -37.40 16.02
CA ASP A 527 17.88 -36.62 16.93
C ASP A 527 19.17 -36.14 16.27
N GLU A 528 19.14 -34.97 15.64
CA GLU A 528 20.35 -34.34 15.10
C GLU A 528 21.30 -33.93 16.25
N ARG A 529 20.86 -34.07 17.52
CA ARG A 529 21.68 -33.97 18.72
C ARG A 529 23.00 -34.76 18.62
N ASP A 530 22.99 -35.92 17.96
CA ASP A 530 24.20 -36.75 17.81
C ASP A 530 25.20 -36.18 16.77
N GLU A 531 24.74 -35.43 15.76
CA GLU A 531 25.65 -34.66 14.89
C GLU A 531 26.23 -33.44 15.62
N TRP A 532 25.57 -32.94 16.67
CA TRP A 532 25.94 -31.71 17.37
C TRP A 532 27.08 -31.88 18.39
N GLN A 533 27.37 -33.11 18.82
CA GLN A 533 28.52 -33.40 19.69
C GLN A 533 29.80 -33.73 18.89
N GLY A 534 29.69 -34.01 17.59
CA GLY A 534 30.82 -34.41 16.74
C GLY A 534 31.72 -33.26 16.26
N GLU A 535 31.19 -32.02 16.17
CA GLU A 535 31.93 -30.89 15.58
C GLU A 535 32.73 -30.06 16.60
N GLN A 536 32.69 -30.36 17.92
CA GLN A 536 33.61 -29.75 18.90
C GLN A 536 35.04 -30.34 18.88
N GLY A 537 35.33 -31.28 17.96
CA GLY A 537 36.59 -32.01 17.91
C GLY A 537 37.52 -31.70 16.71
N GLY A 538 37.24 -30.67 15.91
CA GLY A 538 37.93 -30.44 14.63
C GLY A 538 38.47 -29.04 14.41
N ASP A 539 39.66 -28.81 14.96
CA ASP A 539 40.71 -27.84 14.60
C ASP A 539 40.55 -26.31 14.79
N GLN A 540 41.73 -25.79 15.17
CA GLN A 540 42.18 -24.43 15.47
C GLN A 540 42.15 -23.46 14.29
#